data_AF-A0A8J7N3H6-F1
#
_entry.id   AF-A0A8J7N3H6-F1
#
_cell.length_a   1.000
_cell.length_b   1.000
_cell.length_c   1.000
_cell.angle_alpha   90.00
_cell.angle_beta   90.00
_cell.angle_gamma   90.00
#
_symmetry.space_group_name_H-M   'P 1'
#
loop_
_entity.id
_entity.type
_entity.pdbx_description
1 polymer ?
#
loop_
_entity_poly.entity_id
_entity_poly.type
_entity_poly.pdbx_seq_one_letter_code
_entity_poly.pdbx_strand_id
1 'polypeptide(L)' 'MNTQTWLPYVWGALGGFGVLAAFYGLRRVTDKSLPESHRKAGLWLVNAGVIAVGASLALAIWVK' A
#
# COMPACT_ATOMS: atom_id res chain seq x y z
N MET A 1 -5.85 -19.47 -20.39
CA MET A 1 -6.30 -18.13 -19.96
C MET A 1 -5.17 -17.14 -20.22
N ASN A 2 -5.39 -16.10 -21.03
CA ASN A 2 -4.36 -15.10 -21.33
C ASN A 2 -4.07 -14.26 -20.09
N THR A 3 -2.86 -14.38 -19.55
CA THR A 3 -2.35 -13.64 -18.39
C THR A 3 -2.49 -12.12 -18.53
N GLN A 4 -2.56 -11.58 -19.75
CA GLN A 4 -2.77 -10.16 -20.02
C GLN A 4 -4.14 -9.60 -19.61
N THR A 5 -5.19 -10.44 -19.51
CA THR A 5 -6.54 -9.95 -19.15
C THR A 5 -6.71 -9.64 -17.66
N TRP A 6 -5.88 -10.24 -16.79
CA TRP A 6 -6.01 -10.15 -15.33
C TRP A 6 -5.02 -9.17 -14.70
N LEU A 7 -3.91 -8.89 -15.40
CA LEU A 7 -2.84 -8.00 -14.92
C LEU A 7 -3.33 -6.63 -14.42
N PRO A 8 -4.23 -5.92 -15.13
CA PRO A 8 -4.72 -4.61 -14.67
C PRO A 8 -5.45 -4.69 -13.31
N TYR A 9 -6.21 -5.76 -13.09
CA TYR A 9 -6.94 -5.97 -11.84
C TYR A 9 -6.01 -6.32 -10.69
N VAL A 10 -4.96 -7.11 -10.94
CA VAL A 10 -3.94 -7.45 -9.95
C VAL A 10 -3.18 -6.19 -9.51
N TRP A 11 -2.77 -5.34 -10.45
CA TRP A 11 -2.10 -4.07 -10.11
C TRP A 11 -3.03 -3.09 -9.40
N GLY A 12 -4.28 -2.99 -9.86
CA GLY A 12 -5.31 -2.19 -9.19
C GLY A 12 -5.55 -2.64 -7.75
N ALA A 13 -5.63 -3.96 -7.52
CA ALA A 13 -5.77 -4.53 -6.17
C ALA A 13 -4.55 -4.27 -5.30
N LEU A 14 -3.33 -4.42 -5.84
CA LEU A 14 -2.08 -4.12 -5.13
C LEU A 14 -2.00 -2.63 -4.75
N GLY A 15 -2.38 -1.75 -5.67
CA GLY A 15 -2.44 -0.30 -5.43
C GLY A 15 -3.47 0.05 -4.37
N GLY A 16 -4.69 -0.50 -4.46
CA GLY A 16 -5.73 -0.31 -3.46
C GLY A 16 -5.34 -0.82 -2.06
N PHE A 17 -4.70 -2.00 -1.99
CA PHE A 17 -4.12 -2.53 -0.76
C PHE A 17 -3.04 -1.60 -0.19
N GLY A 18 -2.15 -1.07 -1.04
CA GLY A 18 -1.12 -0.12 -0.63
C GLY A 18 -1.69 1.17 -0.04
N VAL A 19 -2.74 1.73 -0.64
CA VAL A 19 -3.44 2.91 -0.10
C VAL A 19 -4.05 2.61 1.26
N LEU A 20 -4.72 1.47 1.42
CA LEU A 20 -5.31 1.07 2.70
C LEU A 20 -4.24 0.86 3.78
N ALA A 21 -3.14 0.19 3.45
CA ALA A 21 -2.01 0.01 4.36
C ALA A 21 -1.42 1.36 4.80
N ALA A 22 -1.25 2.31 3.86
CA ALA A 22 -0.79 3.65 4.20
C ALA A 22 -1.78 4.40 5.09
N PHE A 23 -3.08 4.32 4.80
CA PHE A 23 -4.12 4.97 5.59
C PHE A 23 -4.20 4.43 7.02
N TYR A 24 -4.25 3.10 7.20
CA TYR A 24 -4.26 2.48 8.53
C TYR A 24 -2.96 2.72 9.28
N GLY A 25 -1.82 2.76 8.57
CA GLY A 25 -0.53 3.10 9.13
C GLY A 25 -0.54 4.51 9.70
N LEU A 26 -1.00 5.47 8.90
CA LEU A 26 -1.09 6.87 9.31
C LEU A 26 -2.04 7.04 10.50
N ARG A 27 -3.23 6.40 10.44
CA ARG A 27 -4.19 6.41 11.55
C ARG A 27 -3.55 5.91 12.85
N ARG A 28 -2.78 4.81 12.78
CA ARG A 28 -2.05 4.24 13.92
C ARG A 28 -0.94 5.16 14.45
N VAL A 29 -0.25 5.89 13.58
CA VAL A 29 0.78 6.88 13.98
C VAL A 29 0.17 8.06 14.71
N THR A 30 -0.99 8.53 14.22
CA THR A 30 -1.72 9.68 14.78
C THR A 30 -2.48 9.37 16.06
N ASP A 31 -2.71 8.08 16.34
CA ASP A 31 -3.43 7.65 17.54
C ASP A 31 -2.54 7.82 18.79
N LYS A 32 -2.86 8.85 19.59
CA LYS A 32 -2.14 9.18 20.83
C LYS A 32 -2.48 8.25 21.99
N SER A 33 -3.52 7.42 21.87
CA SER A 33 -3.86 6.42 22.89
C SER A 33 -2.91 5.22 22.87
N LEU A 34 -2.17 5.03 21.77
CA LEU A 34 -1.25 3.91 21.60
C LEU A 34 0.15 4.20 22.17
N PRO A 35 0.83 3.18 22.72
CA PRO A 35 2.24 3.27 23.09
C PRO A 35 3.12 3.67 21.90
N GLU A 36 4.22 4.37 22.16
CA GLU A 36 5.12 4.86 21.10
C GLU A 36 5.64 3.73 20.19
N SER A 37 5.90 2.54 20.75
CA SER A 37 6.29 1.35 19.99
C SER A 37 5.24 0.96 18.94
N HIS A 38 3.95 1.07 19.28
CA HIS A 38 2.85 0.74 18.39
C HIS A 38 2.61 1.83 17.34
N ARG A 39 2.89 3.09 17.68
CA ARG A 39 2.84 4.21 16.74
C ARG A 39 3.97 4.11 15.71
N LYS A 40 5.18 3.75 16.13
CA LYS A 40 6.32 3.48 15.21
C LYS A 40 6.05 2.32 14.27
N ALA A 41 5.34 1.27 14.71
CA ALA A 41 4.87 0.20 13.83
C ALA A 41 3.93 0.72 12.73
N GLY A 42 3.15 1.78 12.99
CA GLY A 42 2.34 2.44 11.99
C GLY A 42 3.17 3.07 10.86
N LEU A 43 4.35 3.62 11.15
CA LEU A 43 5.26 4.17 10.12
C LEU A 43 5.76 3.09 9.15
N TRP A 44 6.02 1.88 9.65
CA TRP A 44 6.36 0.75 8.80
C TRP A 44 5.22 0.38 7.85
N LEU A 45 3.98 0.43 8.36
CA LEU A 45 2.78 0.19 7.54
C LEU A 45 2.61 1.28 6.47
N VAL A 46 2.89 2.54 6.82
CA VAL A 46 2.91 3.66 5.85
C VAL A 46 3.94 3.43 4.76
N ASN A 47 5.18 3.12 5.12
CA ASN A 47 6.24 2.85 4.15
C ASN A 47 5.89 1.69 3.23
N ALA A 48 5.38 0.58 3.78
CA ALA A 48 4.94 -0.57 2.99
C ALA A 48 3.80 -0.20 2.02
N GLY A 49 2.82 0.58 2.49
CA GLY A 49 1.72 1.06 1.66
C GLY A 49 2.19 1.95 0.51
N VAL A 50 3.07 2.93 0.79
CA VAL A 50 3.63 3.82 -0.23
C VAL A 50 4.44 3.04 -1.27
N ILE A 51 5.27 2.08 -0.85
CA ILE A 51 6.04 1.22 -1.75
C ILE A 51 5.09 0.38 -2.62
N ALA A 52 4.04 -0.22 -2.05
CA ALA A 52 3.09 -1.02 -2.80
C ALA A 52 2.32 -0.19 -3.86
N VAL A 53 1.92 1.03 -3.52
CA VAL A 53 1.31 1.98 -4.47
C VAL A 53 2.30 2.37 -5.57
N GLY A 54 3.52 2.74 -5.19
CA GLY A 54 4.57 3.12 -6.14
C GLY A 54 4.93 1.99 -7.10
N ALA A 55 5.05 0.76 -6.59
CA ALA A 55 5.30 -0.44 -7.40
C ALA A 55 4.13 -0.76 -8.32
N SER A 56 2.88 -0.67 -7.82
CA SER A 56 1.67 -0.84 -8.62
C SER A 56 1.63 0.16 -9.80
N LEU A 57 1.91 1.43 -9.53
CA LEU A 57 1.96 2.48 -10.55
C LEU A 57 3.11 2.26 -11.55
N ALA A 58 4.32 1.96 -11.06
CA ALA A 58 5.48 1.72 -11.92
C ALA A 58 5.23 0.53 -12.87
N LEU A 59 4.66 -0.56 -12.34
CA LEU A 59 4.29 -1.74 -13.14
C LEU A 59 3.15 -1.44 -14.12
N ALA A 60 2.13 -0.68 -13.71
CA ALA A 60 1.04 -0.28 -14.59
C ALA A 60 1.51 0.63 -15.73
N ILE A 61 2.50 1.50 -15.49
CA ILE A 61 3.12 2.33 -16.52
C ILE A 61 4.00 1.49 -17.45
N TRP A 62 4.78 0.55 -16.90
CA TRP A 62 5.74 -0.25 -17.67
C TRP A 62 5.09 -1.31 -18.57
N VAL A 63 3.91 -1.82 -18.19
CA VAL A 63 3.14 -2.81 -18.98
C VAL A 63 2.29 -2.14 -20.08
N LYS A 64 2.16 -0.82 -20.05
CA LYS A 64 1.38 -0.05 -21.03
C LYS A 64 2.19 0.25 -22.29
#